data_AF-A0A416SQA3-F1
#
_entry.id   AF-A0A416SQA3-F1
#
_cell.length_a   1.000
_cell.length_b   1.000
_cell.length_c   1.000
_cell.angle_alpha   90.00
_cell.angle_beta   90.00
_cell.angle_gamma   90.00
#
_symmetry.space_group_name_H-M   'P 1'
#
loop_
_entity.id
_entity.type
_entity.pdbx_description
1 polymer ?
#
loop_
_entity_poly.entity_id
_entity_poly.type
_entity_poly.pdbx_seq_one_letter_code
_entity_poly.pdbx_strand_id
1 'polypeptide(L)'
;CGKELMSQDELAVMDGGKCILQLRGVRPFLSDKYDITRHPNFKYTADADKRNTFDIEAFLSARLKLKPDEVCDVYEVDTEGV
;
A
#
# COMPACT_ATOMS: atom_id res chain seq x y z
N CYS A 1 29.42 -21.52 -6.76
CA CYS A 1 29.62 -21.18 -5.34
C CYS A 1 28.95 -19.84 -5.06
N GLY A 2 27.75 -19.87 -4.49
CA GLY A 2 27.05 -18.66 -4.03
C GLY A 2 27.37 -18.42 -2.57
N LYS A 3 27.79 -17.21 -2.22
CA LYS A 3 27.84 -16.74 -0.83
C LYS A 3 26.56 -15.96 -0.58
N GLU A 4 25.93 -16.20 0.56
CA GLU A 4 24.78 -15.39 0.99
C GLU A 4 25.20 -13.93 1.16
N LEU A 5 24.33 -13.02 0.74
CA LEU A 5 24.57 -11.58 0.82
C LEU A 5 24.46 -11.06 2.25
N MET A 6 23.52 -11.64 3.01
CA MET A 6 23.15 -11.22 4.35
C MET A 6 22.35 -12.36 5.00
N SER A 7 22.50 -12.58 6.31
CA SER A 7 21.72 -13.59 7.05
C SER A 7 20.29 -13.12 7.32
N GLN A 8 19.41 -14.03 7.78
CA GLN A 8 18.03 -13.67 8.14
C GLN A 8 17.98 -12.66 9.29
N ASP A 9 18.84 -12.82 10.29
CA ASP A 9 18.93 -11.90 11.43
C ASP A 9 19.41 -10.52 10.99
N GLU A 10 20.39 -10.47 10.09
CA GLU A 10 20.91 -9.22 9.52
C GLU A 10 19.87 -8.51 8.63
N LEU A 11 19.02 -9.27 7.92
CA LEU A 11 17.90 -8.72 7.15
C LEU A 11 16.81 -8.12 8.04
N ALA A 12 16.52 -8.73 9.19
CA ALA A 12 15.50 -8.25 10.12
C ALA A 12 15.88 -6.92 10.78
N VAL A 13 17.19 -6.65 10.93
CA VAL A 13 17.73 -5.39 11.47
C VAL A 13 18.23 -4.42 10.39
N MET A 14 18.00 -4.74 9.12
CA MET A 14 18.46 -3.91 8.01
C MET A 14 17.78 -2.54 8.06
N ASP A 15 18.57 -1.48 7.83
CA ASP A 15 18.06 -0.12 7.79
C ASP A 15 16.89 0.01 6.81
N GLY A 16 15.79 0.58 7.30
CA GLY A 16 14.58 0.81 6.52
C GLY A 16 14.79 1.71 5.30
N GLY A 17 15.91 2.44 5.22
CA GLY A 17 16.33 3.20 4.05
C GLY A 17 17.06 2.39 2.96
N LYS A 18 17.37 1.12 3.18
CA LYS A 18 18.15 0.28 2.25
C LYS A 18 17.35 -0.90 1.69
N CYS A 19 17.81 -1.44 0.57
CA CYS A 19 17.24 -2.62 -0.08
C CYS A 19 18.32 -3.47 -0.75
N ILE A 20 18.03 -4.76 -0.92
CA ILE A 20 18.83 -5.64 -1.76
C ILE A 20 18.28 -5.56 -3.18
N LEU A 21 19.09 -5.07 -4.12
CA LEU A 21 18.72 -4.90 -5.52
C LEU A 21 19.29 -6.04 -6.36
N GLN A 22 18.44 -6.67 -7.16
CA GLN A 22 18.83 -7.71 -8.12
C GLN A 22 18.55 -7.24 -9.55
N LEU A 23 19.62 -7.10 -10.35
CA LEU A 23 19.53 -6.82 -11.78
C LEU A 23 19.99 -8.06 -12.58
N ARG A 24 19.48 -8.22 -13.80
CA ARG A 24 19.91 -9.34 -14.66
C ARG A 24 21.39 -9.21 -15.00
N GLY A 25 22.13 -10.31 -14.87
CA GLY A 25 23.55 -10.37 -15.21
C GLY A 25 24.52 -9.85 -14.14
N VAL A 26 24.02 -9.36 -13.00
CA VAL A 26 24.86 -8.97 -11.85
C VAL A 26 24.44 -9.73 -10.61
N ARG A 27 25.37 -9.90 -9.66
CA ARG A 27 25.00 -10.41 -8.34
C ARG A 27 24.18 -9.37 -7.60
N PRO A 28 23.16 -9.76 -6.83
CA PRO A 28 22.41 -8.79 -6.03
C PRO A 28 23.35 -8.07 -5.05
N PHE A 29 23.03 -6.83 -4.72
CA PHE A 29 23.87 -5.99 -3.88
C PHE A 29 23.00 -5.06 -3.03
N LEU A 30 23.60 -4.51 -1.97
CA LEU A 30 22.95 -3.54 -1.10
C LEU A 30 22.92 -2.16 -1.77
N SER A 31 21.73 -1.56 -1.82
CA SER A 31 21.50 -0.23 -2.38
C SER A 31 20.62 0.59 -1.44
N ASP A 32 20.67 1.90 -1.57
CA ASP A 32 19.70 2.78 -0.91
C ASP A 32 18.35 2.72 -1.66
N LYS A 33 17.25 2.87 -0.90
CA LYS A 33 15.90 2.98 -1.46
C LYS A 33 15.78 4.27 -2.26
N TYR A 34 14.98 4.20 -3.31
CA TYR A 34 14.68 5.37 -4.11
C TYR A 34 13.90 6.40 -3.28
N ASP A 35 14.37 7.65 -3.28
CA ASP A 35 13.68 8.77 -2.64
C ASP A 35 12.41 9.13 -3.43
N ILE A 36 11.26 8.79 -2.86
CA ILE A 36 9.94 8.98 -3.47
C ILE A 36 9.61 10.44 -3.75
N THR A 37 10.19 11.39 -3.01
CA THR A 37 9.94 12.83 -3.18
C THR A 37 10.45 13.35 -4.52
N ARG A 38 11.41 12.64 -5.12
CA ARG A 38 12.00 12.96 -6.42
C ARG A 38 11.19 12.45 -7.59
N HIS A 39 10.16 11.64 -7.36
CA HIS A 39 9.35 11.10 -8.43
C HIS A 39 8.48 12.21 -9.08
N PRO A 40 8.40 12.32 -10.42
CA PRO A 40 7.63 13.39 -11.10
C PRO A 40 6.15 13.46 -10.69
N ASN A 41 5.59 12.32 -10.30
CA ASN A 41 4.20 12.20 -9.86
C ASN A 41 4.02 12.25 -8.34
N PHE A 42 5.08 12.53 -7.56
CA PHE A 42 4.98 12.62 -6.10
C PHE A 42 3.92 13.66 -5.66
N LYS A 43 3.76 14.75 -6.41
CA LYS A 43 2.74 15.79 -6.17
C LYS A 43 1.28 15.29 -6.09
N TYR A 44 1.00 14.07 -6.55
CA TYR A 44 -0.33 13.46 -6.51
C TYR A 44 -0.54 12.53 -5.30
N THR A 45 0.47 12.35 -4.45
CA THR A 45 0.35 11.53 -3.24
C THR A 45 -0.19 12.35 -2.08
N ALA A 46 -0.75 11.67 -1.08
CA ALA A 46 -1.17 12.29 0.18
C ALA A 46 0.03 12.84 0.98
N ASP A 47 1.21 12.24 0.81
CA ASP A 47 2.46 12.70 1.44
C ASP A 47 2.92 14.06 0.90
N ALA A 48 2.59 14.39 -0.36
CA ALA A 48 2.90 15.69 -0.95
C ALA A 48 1.86 16.77 -0.63
N ASP A 49 0.56 16.43 -0.68
CA ASP A 49 -0.54 17.31 -0.30
C ASP A 49 -1.66 16.50 0.36
N LYS A 50 -2.05 16.88 1.58
CA LYS A 50 -3.15 16.25 2.33
C LYS A 50 -4.48 16.25 1.57
N ARG A 51 -4.67 17.14 0.59
CA ARG A 51 -5.86 17.15 -0.28
C ARG A 51 -5.97 15.91 -1.18
N ASN A 52 -4.86 15.23 -1.45
CA ASN A 52 -4.85 13.98 -2.20
C ASN A 52 -5.17 12.76 -1.32
N THR A 53 -5.47 12.96 -0.03
CA THR A 53 -5.82 11.85 0.88
C THR A 53 -7.14 11.24 0.43
N PHE A 54 -7.14 9.93 0.24
CA PHE A 54 -8.35 9.19 -0.08
C PHE A 54 -9.16 8.96 1.20
N ASP A 55 -10.33 9.57 1.27
CA ASP A 55 -11.27 9.39 2.38
C ASP A 55 -12.22 8.22 2.06
N ILE A 56 -11.97 7.09 2.74
CA ILE A 56 -12.73 5.85 2.58
C ILE A 56 -14.16 6.03 3.14
N GLU A 57 -14.34 6.78 4.23
CA GLU A 57 -15.65 6.97 4.86
C GLU A 57 -16.55 7.84 3.97
N ALA A 58 -16.01 8.91 3.40
CA ALA A 58 -16.71 9.72 2.40
C ALA A 58 -17.07 8.92 1.14
N PHE A 59 -16.19 8.01 0.70
CA PHE A 59 -16.43 7.17 -0.47
C PHE A 59 -17.52 6.11 -0.22
N LEU A 60 -17.52 5.48 0.97
CA LEU A 60 -18.50 4.46 1.34
C LEU A 60 -19.86 5.05 1.72
N SER A 61 -19.91 6.23 2.36
CA SER A 61 -21.16 6.92 2.67
C SER A 61 -21.93 7.39 1.41
N ALA A 62 -21.22 7.54 0.28
CA ALA A 62 -21.85 7.80 -1.01
C ALA A 62 -22.54 6.58 -1.64
N ARG A 63 -22.44 5.38 -1.02
CA ARG A 63 -23.07 4.16 -1.55
C ARG A 63 -24.45 3.93 -0.93
N LEU A 64 -25.45 4.03 -1.82
CA LEU A 64 -26.87 3.67 -1.72
C LEU A 64 -27.83 4.80 -1.32
N LYS A 65 -28.06 5.73 -2.25
CA LYS A 65 -29.30 6.51 -2.29
C LYS A 65 -30.37 5.66 -2.99
N LEU A 66 -31.12 4.88 -2.22
CA LEU A 66 -32.30 4.18 -2.74
C LEU A 66 -33.29 5.22 -3.28
N LYS A 67 -33.78 5.01 -4.50
CA LYS A 67 -34.91 5.82 -4.99
C LYS A 67 -36.19 5.36 -4.28
N PRO A 68 -37.19 6.24 -4.06
CA PRO A 68 -38.43 5.87 -3.38
C PRO A 68 -39.17 4.69 -4.04
N ASP A 69 -38.99 4.52 -5.35
CA ASP A 69 -39.67 3.51 -6.16
C ASP A 69 -38.83 2.23 -6.38
N GLU A 70 -37.68 2.13 -5.71
CA GLU A 70 -36.72 1.03 -5.92
C GLU A 70 -37.12 -0.19 -5.09
N VAL A 71 -37.57 -1.25 -5.77
CA VAL A 71 -37.90 -2.53 -5.15
C VAL A 71 -36.61 -3.16 -4.63
N CYS A 72 -36.52 -3.34 -3.32
CA CYS A 72 -35.35 -3.91 -2.64
C CYS A 72 -35.74 -5.24 -1.99
N ASP A 73 -34.91 -6.26 -2.21
CA ASP A 73 -35.01 -7.52 -1.49
C ASP A 73 -34.43 -7.35 -0.08
N VAL A 74 -35.28 -7.47 0.94
CA VAL A 74 -34.89 -7.34 2.35
C VAL A 74 -34.54 -8.71 2.90
N TYR A 75 -33.33 -8.85 3.43
CA TYR A 75 -32.87 -10.06 4.11
C TYR A 75 -32.60 -9.74 5.57
N GLU A 76 -33.13 -10.57 6.48
CA GLU A 76 -32.76 -10.50 7.89
C GLU A 76 -31.35 -11.07 8.07
N VAL A 77 -30.47 -10.32 8.74
CA VAL A 77 -29.11 -10.75 9.07
C VAL A 77 -28.98 -10.74 10.59
N ASP A 78 -28.82 -11.92 11.18
CA ASP A 78 -28.49 -12.05 12.60
C ASP A 78 -27.05 -11.59 12.82
N THR A 79 -26.86 -10.54 13.63
CA THR A 79 -25.54 -9.98 13.94
C THR A 79 -24.84 -10.69 15.10
N GLU A 80 -25.25 -11.91 15.44
CA GLU A 80 -24.60 -12.68 16.51
C GLU A 80 -23.29 -13.32 16.00
N GLY A 81 -22.20 -12.59 16.18
CA GLY A 81 -20.87 -13.14 16.48
C GLY A 81 -20.04 -13.66 15.31
N VAL A 82 -19.20 -12.79 14.74
CA VAL A 82 -17.87 -13.16 14.21
C VAL A 82 -16.81 -12.57 15.12
#